data_AF-A0A520C9I8-F1
#
_entry.id   AF-A0A520C9I8-F1
#
_cell.length_a   1.000
_cell.length_b   1.000
_cell.length_c   1.000
_cell.angle_alpha   90.00
_cell.angle_beta   90.00
_cell.angle_gamma   90.00
#
_symmetry.space_group_name_H-M   'P 1'
#
loop_
_entity.id
_entity.type
_entity.pdbx_description
1 polymer ?
#
loop_
_entity_poly.entity_id
_entity_poly.type
_entity_poly.pdbx_seq_one_letter_code
_entity_poly.pdbx_strand_id
1 'polypeptide(L)'
;MNRFENKTVLVTGSSQGIGAACALRFAQEGANVIFNGHKFDERGEKLISEVEQMGRKAVFIEADISRKKGVEKLIAQAVKAFGGLDVLVNNAGMEIKNPFWKITEEEYDDVMNTNFKGLFFGIQAFTNYCIKQKIAGVIVNVSSVHEEIPFPGYAAYCASKGAVKMLCRNLAIELADFNIRINNTTRSTKRNYSPLFLVLPG
;
A
#
# COMPACT_ATOMS: atom_id res chain seq x y z
N MET A 1 0.81 -15.66 18.11
CA MET A 1 2.19 -15.43 17.61
C MET A 1 2.28 -13.96 17.23
N ASN A 2 3.27 -13.23 17.75
CA ASN A 2 3.45 -11.80 17.44
C ASN A 2 4.49 -11.64 16.33
N ARG A 3 4.11 -11.98 15.10
CA ARG A 3 5.03 -11.98 13.94
C ARG A 3 5.57 -10.59 13.58
N PHE A 4 4.89 -9.53 14.04
CA PHE A 4 5.25 -8.13 13.77
C PHE A 4 5.47 -7.34 15.06
N GLU A 5 5.86 -8.02 16.15
CA GLU A 5 6.21 -7.37 17.41
C GLU A 5 7.24 -6.24 17.17
N ASN A 6 6.95 -5.06 17.72
CA ASN A 6 7.79 -3.86 17.59
C ASN A 6 8.03 -3.37 16.15
N LYS A 7 7.26 -3.84 15.17
CA LYS A 7 7.31 -3.34 13.79
C LYS A 7 6.33 -2.20 13.59
N THR A 8 6.73 -1.22 12.80
CA THR A 8 5.86 -0.14 12.36
C THR A 8 5.42 -0.36 10.92
N VAL A 9 4.11 -0.37 10.69
CA VAL A 9 3.50 -0.65 9.38
C VAL A 9 2.66 0.54 8.93
N LEU A 10 2.95 1.08 7.75
CA LEU A 10 2.10 2.07 7.08
C LEU A 10 1.22 1.36 6.04
N VAL A 11 -0.09 1.60 6.10
CA VAL A 11 -1.04 1.13 5.09
C VAL A 11 -1.71 2.32 4.42
N THR A 12 -1.54 2.48 3.11
CA THR A 12 -2.15 3.60 2.35
C THR A 12 -3.64 3.31 2.08
N GLY A 13 -4.49 4.34 2.07
CA GLY A 13 -5.92 4.17 1.76
C GLY A 13 -6.62 3.20 2.73
N SER A 14 -6.28 3.30 4.01
CA SER A 14 -6.68 2.37 5.07
C SER A 14 -7.76 2.93 5.99
N SER A 15 -8.45 4.01 5.60
CA SER A 15 -9.59 4.54 6.33
C SER A 15 -10.81 3.60 6.31
N GLN A 16 -10.84 2.62 5.41
CA GLN A 16 -11.93 1.66 5.28
C GLN A 16 -11.52 0.38 4.55
N GLY A 17 -12.45 -0.57 4.49
CA GLY A 17 -12.40 -1.75 3.65
C GLY A 17 -11.16 -2.62 3.90
N ILE A 18 -10.54 -3.06 2.81
CA ILE A 18 -9.38 -3.93 2.84
C ILE A 18 -8.20 -3.30 3.59
N GLY A 19 -7.93 -2.02 3.37
CA GLY A 19 -6.78 -1.35 3.98
C GLY A 19 -6.91 -1.33 5.50
N ALA A 20 -8.10 -0.99 6.00
CA ALA A 20 -8.42 -1.04 7.42
C ALA A 20 -8.29 -2.46 7.99
N ALA A 21 -8.88 -3.47 7.34
CA ALA A 21 -8.79 -4.86 7.78
C ALA A 21 -7.34 -5.38 7.80
N CYS A 22 -6.53 -4.99 6.81
CA CYS A 22 -5.11 -5.35 6.74
C CYS A 22 -4.33 -4.71 7.90
N ALA A 23 -4.54 -3.42 8.13
CA ALA A 23 -3.93 -2.66 9.21
C ALA A 23 -4.28 -3.25 10.59
N LEU A 24 -5.55 -3.55 10.85
CA LEU A 24 -6.01 -4.21 12.08
C LEU A 24 -5.38 -5.61 12.24
N ARG A 25 -5.25 -6.37 11.16
CA ARG A 25 -4.58 -7.68 11.23
C ARG A 25 -3.09 -7.55 11.58
N PHE A 26 -2.40 -6.52 11.09
CA PHE A 26 -1.01 -6.26 11.51
C PHE A 26 -0.93 -5.91 13.00
N ALA A 27 -1.86 -5.11 13.53
CA ALA A 27 -1.93 -4.80 14.96
C ALA A 27 -2.14 -6.05 15.82
N GLN A 28 -3.07 -6.93 15.42
CA GLN A 28 -3.30 -8.22 16.09
C GLN A 28 -2.05 -9.11 16.13
N GLU A 29 -1.14 -8.95 15.17
CA GLU A 29 0.10 -9.71 15.06
C GLU A 29 1.30 -8.97 15.70
N GLY A 30 1.06 -7.83 16.34
CA GLY A 30 2.02 -7.15 17.20
C GLY A 30 2.56 -5.81 16.70
N ALA A 31 2.11 -5.34 15.53
CA ALA A 31 2.63 -4.12 14.92
C ALA A 31 2.05 -2.85 15.53
N ASN A 32 2.83 -1.77 15.51
CA ASN A 32 2.31 -0.41 15.50
C ASN A 32 1.85 -0.05 14.09
N VAL A 33 0.74 0.66 13.97
CA VAL A 33 0.04 0.84 12.69
C VAL A 33 -0.16 2.30 12.37
N ILE A 34 0.14 2.67 11.13
CA ILE A 34 -0.07 4.01 10.60
C ILE A 34 -1.12 3.90 9.51
N PHE A 35 -2.25 4.53 9.74
CA PHE A 35 -3.35 4.61 8.79
C PHE A 35 -3.18 5.84 7.90
N ASN A 36 -3.65 5.76 6.66
CA ASN A 36 -3.73 6.90 5.77
C ASN A 36 -5.07 7.00 5.05
N GLY A 37 -5.54 8.23 4.88
CA GLY A 37 -6.66 8.60 4.03
C GLY A 37 -6.67 10.10 3.76
N HIS A 38 -7.70 10.58 3.05
CA HIS A 38 -7.83 12.00 2.74
C HIS A 38 -8.30 12.85 3.91
N LYS A 39 -9.09 12.26 4.82
CA LYS A 39 -9.69 12.94 5.95
C LYS A 39 -9.67 12.05 7.19
N PHE A 40 -9.34 12.63 8.32
CA PHE A 40 -9.53 12.06 9.65
C PHE A 40 -10.97 12.35 10.11
N ASP A 41 -11.70 11.29 10.41
CA ASP A 41 -13.07 11.32 10.88
C ASP A 41 -13.31 10.18 11.88
N GLU A 42 -14.56 9.99 12.30
CA GLU A 42 -14.97 8.97 13.26
C GLU A 42 -14.49 7.55 12.90
N ARG A 43 -14.32 7.23 11.60
CA ARG A 43 -13.77 5.93 11.18
C ARG A 43 -12.30 5.81 11.56
N GLY A 44 -11.53 6.89 11.37
CA GLY A 44 -10.13 6.96 11.78
C GLY A 44 -9.99 6.84 13.30
N GLU A 45 -10.81 7.57 14.07
CA GLU A 45 -10.83 7.49 15.54
C GLU A 45 -11.13 6.07 16.02
N LYS A 46 -12.15 5.44 15.44
CA LYS A 46 -12.51 4.05 15.75
C LYS A 46 -11.36 3.09 15.47
N LEU A 47 -10.70 3.20 14.31
CA LEU A 47 -9.58 2.33 13.94
C LEU A 47 -8.39 2.50 14.89
N ILE A 48 -8.08 3.73 15.31
CA ILE A 48 -7.04 3.98 16.32
C ILE A 48 -7.42 3.29 17.63
N SER A 49 -8.65 3.49 18.13
CA SER A 49 -9.11 2.88 19.37
C SER A 49 -9.05 1.36 19.34
N GLU A 50 -9.43 0.73 18.22
CA GLU A 50 -9.34 -0.72 18.05
C GLU A 50 -7.89 -1.22 18.16
N VAL A 51 -6.93 -0.52 17.57
CA VAL A 51 -5.50 -0.89 17.66
C VAL A 51 -4.96 -0.69 19.08
N GLU A 52 -5.37 0.38 19.76
CA GLU A 52 -4.98 0.65 21.15
C GLU A 52 -5.53 -0.39 22.13
N GLN A 53 -6.76 -0.87 21.92
CA GLN A 53 -7.33 -1.98 22.69
C GLN A 53 -6.55 -3.29 22.53
N MET A 54 -5.81 -3.45 21.41
CA MET A 54 -4.89 -4.57 21.20
C MET A 54 -3.52 -4.36 21.87
N GLY A 55 -3.33 -3.25 22.60
CA GLY A 55 -2.08 -2.91 23.26
C GLY A 55 -1.00 -2.37 22.32
N ARG A 56 -1.39 -1.85 21.15
CA ARG A 56 -0.48 -1.32 20.12
C ARG A 56 -0.70 0.16 19.89
N LYS A 57 0.28 0.82 19.26
CA LYS A 57 0.17 2.24 18.92
C LYS A 57 -0.42 2.40 17.53
N ALA A 58 -1.30 3.38 17.37
CA ALA A 58 -1.82 3.78 16.08
C ALA A 58 -1.79 5.29 15.89
N VAL A 59 -1.64 5.72 14.64
CA VAL A 59 -1.89 7.11 14.23
C VAL A 59 -2.54 7.12 12.85
N PHE A 60 -3.34 8.14 12.59
CA PHE A 60 -3.90 8.40 11.27
C PHE A 60 -3.22 9.62 10.64
N ILE A 61 -2.76 9.48 9.40
CA ILE A 61 -2.11 10.55 8.65
C ILE A 61 -2.96 10.93 7.44
N GLU A 62 -3.43 12.16 7.44
CA GLU A 62 -4.10 12.78 6.29
C GLU A 62 -3.07 13.14 5.21
N ALA A 63 -3.17 12.45 4.07
CA ALA A 63 -2.35 12.76 2.90
C ALA A 63 -3.03 12.26 1.64
N ASP A 64 -2.99 13.09 0.60
CA ASP A 64 -3.38 12.72 -0.75
C ASP A 64 -2.20 12.09 -1.48
N ILE A 65 -2.28 10.78 -1.67
CA ILE A 65 -1.22 9.99 -2.28
C ILE A 65 -1.19 10.06 -3.82
N SER A 66 -2.20 10.65 -4.47
CA SER A 66 -2.20 10.81 -5.93
C SER A 66 -1.11 11.78 -6.40
N ARG A 67 -0.53 12.56 -5.47
CA ARG A 67 0.51 13.56 -5.70
C ARG A 67 1.80 13.16 -5.00
N LYS A 68 2.92 13.26 -5.73
CA LYS A 68 4.29 12.99 -5.21
C LYS A 68 4.54 13.67 -3.85
N LYS A 69 4.28 14.98 -3.75
CA LYS A 69 4.47 15.75 -2.50
C LYS A 69 3.65 15.19 -1.34
N GLY A 70 2.44 14.71 -1.61
CA GLY A 70 1.56 14.14 -0.58
C GLY A 70 2.12 12.82 -0.06
N VAL A 71 2.64 11.96 -0.95
CA VAL A 71 3.27 10.71 -0.54
C VAL A 71 4.59 10.92 0.20
N GLU A 72 5.44 11.84 -0.27
CA GLU A 72 6.69 12.17 0.42
C GLU A 72 6.42 12.68 1.84
N LYS A 73 5.41 13.54 2.00
CA LYS A 73 4.95 14.01 3.32
C LYS A 73 4.44 12.86 4.18
N LEU A 74 3.64 11.94 3.60
CA LEU A 74 3.13 10.76 4.31
C LEU A 74 4.27 9.90 4.86
N ILE A 75 5.25 9.52 4.02
CA ILE A 75 6.38 8.70 4.45
C ILE A 75 7.20 9.42 5.53
N ALA A 76 7.48 10.72 5.35
CA ALA A 76 8.24 11.49 6.32
C ALA A 76 7.54 11.59 7.69
N GLN A 77 6.21 11.74 7.71
CA GLN A 77 5.43 11.73 8.95
C GLN A 77 5.35 10.33 9.56
N ALA A 78 5.21 9.29 8.74
CA ALA A 78 5.14 7.92 9.20
C ALA A 78 6.44 7.49 9.92
N VAL A 79 7.59 7.81 9.34
CA VAL A 79 8.91 7.58 9.96
C VAL A 79 9.04 8.29 11.32
N LYS A 80 8.48 9.50 11.45
CA LYS A 80 8.53 10.27 12.70
C LYS A 80 7.59 9.74 13.77
N ALA A 81 6.41 9.23 13.40
CA ALA A 81 5.35 8.87 14.33
C ALA A 81 5.81 7.92 15.44
N PHE A 82 6.56 6.88 15.07
CA PHE A 82 7.07 5.87 16.01
C PHE A 82 8.59 5.70 15.96
N GLY A 83 9.32 6.68 15.40
CA GLY A 83 10.78 6.67 15.30
C GLY A 83 11.36 5.71 14.25
N GLY A 84 10.51 5.06 13.45
CA GLY A 84 10.92 4.18 12.36
C GLY A 84 9.73 3.66 11.56
N LEU A 85 10.01 3.13 10.37
CA LEU A 85 9.02 2.50 9.50
C LEU A 85 9.63 1.22 8.89
N ASP A 86 9.05 0.07 9.17
CA ASP A 86 9.58 -1.22 8.72
C ASP A 86 8.88 -1.73 7.45
N VAL A 87 7.57 -1.47 7.34
CA VAL A 87 6.72 -2.02 6.28
C VAL A 87 5.88 -0.93 5.64
N LEU A 88 5.95 -0.82 4.30
CA LEU A 88 5.06 -0.02 3.47
C LEU A 88 4.07 -0.93 2.74
N VAL A 89 2.78 -0.76 3.01
CA VAL A 89 1.70 -1.44 2.29
C VAL A 89 0.99 -0.45 1.38
N ASN A 90 1.31 -0.52 0.07
CA ASN A 90 0.64 0.25 -0.96
C ASN A 90 -0.71 -0.41 -1.30
N ASN A 91 -1.73 -0.07 -0.54
CA ASN A 91 -3.09 -0.61 -0.66
C ASN A 91 -4.05 0.27 -1.45
N ALA A 92 -3.84 1.58 -1.48
CA ALA A 92 -4.79 2.50 -2.05
C ALA A 92 -4.94 2.27 -3.56
N GLY A 93 -6.18 2.38 -4.04
CA GLY A 93 -6.47 2.28 -5.46
C GLY A 93 -7.95 2.48 -5.74
N MET A 94 -8.24 2.82 -7.00
CA MET A 94 -9.58 3.04 -7.51
C MET A 94 -9.69 2.49 -8.93
N GLU A 95 -10.93 2.29 -9.38
CA GLU A 95 -11.24 1.87 -10.74
C GLU A 95 -12.37 2.74 -11.29
N ILE A 96 -12.27 3.06 -12.59
CA ILE A 96 -13.31 3.77 -13.33
C ILE A 96 -13.71 2.88 -14.51
N LYS A 97 -15.02 2.64 -14.65
CA LYS A 97 -15.58 1.82 -15.72
C LYS A 97 -16.09 2.71 -16.85
N ASN A 98 -15.44 2.67 -18.01
CA ASN A 98 -15.86 3.41 -19.19
C ASN A 98 -15.34 2.68 -20.45
N PRO A 99 -16.11 2.62 -21.58
CA PRO A 99 -15.55 2.14 -22.84
C PRO A 99 -14.23 2.84 -23.18
N PHE A 100 -13.27 2.10 -23.74
CA PHE A 100 -11.91 2.60 -23.95
C PHE A 100 -11.88 3.92 -24.74
N TRP A 101 -12.71 4.04 -25.78
CA TRP A 101 -12.81 5.24 -26.63
C TRP A 101 -13.62 6.41 -26.00
N LYS A 102 -14.07 6.28 -24.76
CA LYS A 102 -14.83 7.31 -24.02
C LYS A 102 -14.16 7.77 -22.74
N ILE A 103 -13.05 7.14 -22.33
CA ILE A 103 -12.27 7.55 -21.16
C ILE A 103 -11.77 8.98 -21.39
N THR A 104 -12.00 9.86 -20.41
CA THR A 104 -11.42 11.20 -20.42
C THR A 104 -10.00 11.18 -19.88
N GLU A 105 -9.23 12.23 -20.19
CA GLU A 105 -7.88 12.40 -19.61
C GLU A 105 -7.93 12.47 -18.08
N GLU A 106 -8.93 13.16 -17.52
CA GLU A 106 -9.15 13.26 -16.08
C GLU A 106 -9.39 11.88 -15.43
N GLU A 107 -10.27 11.05 -16.02
CA GLU A 107 -10.54 9.70 -15.52
C GLU A 107 -9.28 8.81 -15.59
N TYR A 108 -8.51 8.94 -16.68
CA TYR A 108 -7.23 8.25 -16.82
C TYR A 108 -6.25 8.69 -15.74
N ASP A 109 -6.12 10.00 -15.56
CA ASP A 109 -5.21 10.61 -14.59
C ASP A 109 -5.59 10.24 -13.16
N ASP A 110 -6.86 10.26 -12.78
CA ASP A 110 -7.30 9.86 -11.44
C ASP A 110 -6.87 8.43 -11.10
N VAL A 111 -7.10 7.50 -12.05
CA VAL A 111 -6.70 6.10 -11.89
C VAL A 111 -5.19 5.96 -11.85
N MET A 112 -4.46 6.57 -12.77
CA MET A 112 -3.00 6.43 -12.87
C MET A 112 -2.27 7.12 -11.73
N ASN A 113 -2.73 8.31 -11.33
CA ASN A 113 -2.16 9.08 -10.23
C ASN A 113 -2.33 8.31 -8.91
N THR A 114 -3.52 7.75 -8.65
CA THR A 114 -3.79 6.99 -7.42
C THR A 114 -3.13 5.61 -7.44
N ASN A 115 -3.33 4.82 -8.50
CA ASN A 115 -2.95 3.41 -8.51
C ASN A 115 -1.46 3.18 -8.78
N PHE A 116 -0.79 4.08 -9.50
CA PHE A 116 0.59 3.86 -9.94
C PHE A 116 1.53 4.97 -9.50
N LYS A 117 1.27 6.24 -9.82
CA LYS A 117 2.18 7.34 -9.48
C LYS A 117 2.39 7.46 -7.97
N GLY A 118 1.31 7.42 -7.19
CA GLY A 118 1.38 7.46 -5.73
C GLY A 118 2.20 6.32 -5.14
N LEU A 119 1.90 5.10 -5.58
CA LEU A 119 2.64 3.89 -5.22
C LEU A 119 4.13 4.00 -5.60
N PHE A 120 4.44 4.43 -6.81
CA PHE A 120 5.81 4.55 -7.32
C PHE A 120 6.64 5.51 -6.46
N PHE A 121 6.12 6.73 -6.22
CA PHE A 121 6.84 7.71 -5.40
C PHE A 121 6.85 7.36 -3.91
N GLY A 122 5.87 6.58 -3.43
CA GLY A 122 5.88 6.02 -2.08
C GLY A 122 6.97 4.99 -1.87
N ILE A 123 7.12 4.07 -2.83
CA ILE A 123 8.23 3.12 -2.85
C ILE A 123 9.56 3.85 -2.90
N GLN A 124 9.70 4.86 -3.78
CA GLN A 124 10.93 5.65 -3.88
C GLN A 124 11.27 6.35 -2.56
N ALA A 125 10.30 7.03 -1.94
CA ALA A 125 10.51 7.73 -0.68
C ALA A 125 10.86 6.77 0.49
N PHE A 126 10.18 5.64 0.59
CA PHE A 126 10.48 4.60 1.59
C PHE A 126 11.86 3.98 1.37
N THR A 127 12.21 3.66 0.12
CA THR A 127 13.51 3.11 -0.26
C THR A 127 14.65 4.07 0.10
N ASN A 128 14.51 5.35 -0.26
CA ASN A 128 15.50 6.38 0.08
C ASN A 128 15.69 6.51 1.60
N TYR A 129 14.60 6.40 2.37
CA TYR A 129 14.68 6.35 3.83
C TYR A 129 15.48 5.14 4.32
N CYS A 130 15.15 3.92 3.86
CA CYS A 130 15.84 2.69 4.25
C CYS A 130 17.34 2.74 3.92
N ILE A 131 17.70 3.15 2.70
CA ILE A 131 19.10 3.29 2.26
C ILE A 131 19.84 4.31 3.13
N LYS A 132 19.24 5.49 3.35
CA LYS A 132 19.86 6.55 4.15
C LYS A 132 20.13 6.12 5.58
N GLN A 133 19.20 5.37 6.18
CA GLN A 133 19.33 4.87 7.56
C GLN A 133 20.09 3.55 7.65
N LYS A 134 20.45 2.92 6.51
CA LYS A 134 21.08 1.61 6.43
C LYS A 134 20.27 0.52 7.14
N ILE A 135 18.96 0.52 6.94
CA ILE A 135 18.04 -0.46 7.52
C ILE A 135 17.33 -1.26 6.43
N ALA A 136 16.95 -2.48 6.76
CA ALA A 136 16.09 -3.31 5.91
C ALA A 136 14.67 -2.72 5.81
N GLY A 137 13.92 -3.14 4.80
CA GLY A 137 12.54 -2.71 4.60
C GLY A 137 11.69 -3.75 3.89
N VAL A 138 10.38 -3.65 4.05
CA VAL A 138 9.42 -4.50 3.34
C VAL A 138 8.37 -3.65 2.64
N ILE A 139 8.15 -3.92 1.37
CA ILE A 139 7.13 -3.28 0.56
C ILE A 139 6.13 -4.35 0.11
N VAL A 140 4.84 -4.08 0.32
CA VAL A 140 3.75 -4.92 -0.17
C VAL A 140 2.83 -4.06 -1.02
N ASN A 141 2.65 -4.43 -2.28
CA ASN A 141 1.69 -3.79 -3.17
C ASN A 141 0.41 -4.62 -3.24
N VAL A 142 -0.72 -3.99 -3.00
CA VAL A 142 -2.04 -4.60 -3.26
C VAL A 142 -2.40 -4.36 -4.72
N SER A 143 -2.18 -5.39 -5.52
CA SER A 143 -2.49 -5.40 -6.94
C SER A 143 -3.88 -6.02 -7.18
N SER A 144 -4.07 -6.68 -8.31
CA SER A 144 -5.31 -7.32 -8.74
C SER A 144 -5.00 -8.45 -9.70
N VAL A 145 -5.87 -9.46 -9.83
CA VAL A 145 -5.75 -10.43 -10.94
C VAL A 145 -5.73 -9.76 -12.32
N HIS A 146 -6.27 -8.54 -12.40
CA HIS A 146 -6.26 -7.72 -13.61
C HIS A 146 -4.89 -7.12 -13.96
N GLU A 147 -3.84 -7.45 -13.20
CA GLU A 147 -2.46 -7.28 -13.68
C GLU A 147 -2.06 -8.32 -14.77
N GLU A 148 -2.84 -9.41 -14.89
CA GLU A 148 -2.67 -10.46 -15.91
C GLU A 148 -3.94 -10.62 -16.78
N ILE A 149 -5.12 -10.56 -16.16
CA ILE A 149 -6.39 -10.92 -16.79
C ILE A 149 -7.10 -9.65 -17.30
N PRO A 150 -7.33 -9.51 -18.63
CA PRO A 150 -8.03 -8.35 -19.17
C PRO A 150 -9.42 -8.15 -18.58
N PHE A 151 -9.80 -6.89 -18.36
CA PHE A 151 -11.14 -6.52 -17.88
C PHE A 151 -11.74 -5.42 -18.77
N PRO A 152 -12.53 -5.78 -19.80
CA PRO A 152 -13.12 -4.80 -20.71
C PRO A 152 -13.91 -3.72 -19.97
N GLY A 153 -13.69 -2.46 -20.35
CA GLY A 153 -14.25 -1.28 -19.68
C GLY A 153 -13.39 -0.69 -18.56
N TYR A 154 -12.24 -1.29 -18.24
CA TYR A 154 -11.35 -0.86 -17.15
C TYR A 154 -9.90 -0.68 -17.64
N ALA A 155 -9.72 -0.09 -18.83
CA ALA A 155 -8.42 -0.06 -19.50
C ALA A 155 -7.31 0.61 -18.67
N ALA A 156 -7.57 1.81 -18.13
CA ALA A 156 -6.61 2.52 -17.28
C ALA A 156 -6.28 1.73 -16.01
N TYR A 157 -7.27 1.07 -15.41
CA TYR A 157 -7.07 0.24 -14.23
C TYR A 157 -6.19 -0.98 -14.54
N CYS A 158 -6.51 -1.76 -15.59
CA CYS A 158 -5.70 -2.89 -16.04
C CYS A 158 -4.26 -2.46 -16.36
N ALA A 159 -4.10 -1.36 -17.10
CA ALA A 159 -2.77 -0.81 -17.40
C ALA A 159 -2.00 -0.44 -16.13
N SER A 160 -2.65 0.24 -15.16
CA SER A 160 -2.03 0.60 -13.89
C SER A 160 -1.57 -0.63 -13.10
N LYS A 161 -2.37 -1.70 -13.04
CA LYS A 161 -2.02 -2.93 -12.32
C LYS A 161 -0.94 -3.75 -13.04
N GLY A 162 -0.96 -3.79 -14.37
CA GLY A 162 0.14 -4.34 -15.17
C GLY A 162 1.47 -3.60 -14.94
N ALA A 163 1.42 -2.26 -14.82
CA ALA A 163 2.59 -1.46 -14.49
C ALA A 163 3.13 -1.77 -13.08
N VAL A 164 2.26 -1.89 -12.07
CA VAL A 164 2.64 -2.29 -10.71
C VAL A 164 3.33 -3.66 -10.69
N LYS A 165 2.85 -4.62 -11.49
CA LYS A 165 3.47 -5.94 -11.63
C LYS A 165 4.88 -5.87 -12.17
N MET A 166 5.09 -5.17 -13.28
CA MET A 166 6.43 -5.05 -13.86
C MET A 166 7.37 -4.28 -12.93
N LEU A 167 6.90 -3.20 -12.32
CA LEU A 167 7.66 -2.43 -11.34
C LEU A 167 8.13 -3.31 -10.18
N CYS A 168 7.23 -4.12 -9.60
CA CYS A 168 7.59 -5.02 -8.52
C CYS A 168 8.68 -6.02 -8.91
N ARG A 169 8.58 -6.63 -10.10
CA ARG A 169 9.58 -7.59 -10.60
C ARG A 169 10.95 -6.95 -10.77
N ASN A 170 10.97 -5.74 -11.33
CA ASN A 170 12.21 -4.99 -11.53
C ASN A 170 12.85 -4.60 -10.19
N LEU A 171 12.06 -3.98 -9.30
CA LEU A 171 12.54 -3.52 -8.00
C LEU A 171 12.91 -4.67 -7.05
N ALA A 172 12.32 -5.86 -7.19
CA ALA A 172 12.74 -7.01 -6.39
C ALA A 172 14.21 -7.38 -6.61
N ILE A 173 14.74 -7.13 -7.81
CA ILE A 173 16.14 -7.35 -8.14
C ILE A 173 16.98 -6.15 -7.72
N GLU A 174 16.57 -4.93 -8.09
CA GLU A 174 17.33 -3.70 -7.77
C GLU A 174 17.47 -3.44 -6.28
N LEU A 175 16.47 -3.80 -5.48
CA LEU A 175 16.43 -3.48 -4.05
C LEU A 175 17.04 -4.56 -3.15
N ALA A 176 17.42 -5.71 -3.72
CA ALA A 176 17.98 -6.84 -2.98
C ALA A 176 19.26 -6.46 -2.23
N ASP A 177 20.17 -5.72 -2.87
CA ASP A 177 21.44 -5.28 -2.29
C ASP A 177 21.27 -4.34 -1.09
N PHE A 178 20.08 -3.73 -0.95
CA PHE A 178 19.75 -2.82 0.15
C PHE A 178 18.96 -3.50 1.28
N ASN A 179 18.80 -4.83 1.25
CA ASN A 179 17.95 -5.59 2.18
C ASN A 179 16.49 -5.10 2.20
N ILE A 180 15.99 -4.64 1.05
CA ILE A 180 14.60 -4.21 0.91
C ILE A 180 13.88 -5.23 0.04
N ARG A 181 12.83 -5.84 0.61
CA ARG A 181 12.01 -6.84 -0.09
C ARG A 181 10.74 -6.19 -0.60
N ILE A 182 10.33 -6.51 -1.82
CA ILE A 182 9.09 -6.03 -2.42
C ILE A 182 8.30 -7.19 -3.01
N ASN A 183 6.98 -7.21 -2.77
CA ASN A 183 6.08 -8.23 -3.32
C ASN A 183 4.73 -7.64 -3.70
N ASN A 184 4.08 -8.28 -4.68
CA ASN A 184 2.69 -8.02 -5.02
C ASN A 184 1.78 -9.07 -4.40
N THR A 185 0.62 -8.62 -3.93
CA THR A 185 -0.50 -9.51 -3.58
C THR A 185 -1.62 -9.27 -4.58
N THR A 186 -1.99 -10.31 -5.32
CA THR A 186 -3.12 -10.26 -6.25
C THR A 186 -4.36 -10.80 -5.56
N ARG A 187 -5.50 -10.14 -5.76
CA ARG A 187 -6.80 -10.66 -5.33
C ARG A 187 -7.67 -10.94 -6.54
N SER A 188 -8.30 -12.11 -6.54
CA SER A 188 -9.37 -12.44 -7.47
C SER A 188 -10.70 -11.95 -6.90
N THR A 189 -11.49 -11.25 -7.70
CA THR A 189 -12.89 -10.87 -7.37
C THR A 189 -13.86 -12.03 -7.53
N LYS A 190 -13.43 -13.17 -8.10
CA LYS A 190 -14.22 -14.41 -8.20
C LYS A 190 -13.63 -15.48 -7.30
N ARG A 191 -14.50 -16.10 -6.49
CA ARG A 191 -14.28 -17.20 -5.52
C ARG A 191 -13.55 -18.45 -6.09
N ASN A 192 -13.18 -18.46 -7.36
CA ASN A 192 -12.70 -19.63 -8.11
C ASN A 192 -11.25 -19.53 -8.62
N TYR A 193 -10.47 -18.53 -8.24
CA TYR A 193 -9.02 -18.53 -8.50
C TYR A 193 -8.28 -18.52 -7.17
N SER A 194 -7.66 -19.66 -6.87
CA SER A 194 -6.91 -19.91 -5.64
C SER A 194 -5.82 -18.83 -5.46
N PRO A 195 -5.71 -18.18 -4.29
CA PRO A 195 -4.65 -17.21 -4.03
C PRO A 195 -3.31 -17.94 -4.00
N LEU A 196 -2.36 -17.49 -4.83
CA LEU A 196 -0.97 -17.92 -4.75
C LEU A 196 -0.43 -17.47 -3.38
N PHE A 197 -0.07 -18.44 -2.55
CA PHE A 197 0.28 -18.28 -1.15
C PHE A 197 1.48 -17.34 -0.97
N LEU A 198 1.32 -16.40 -0.03
CA LEU A 198 2.39 -15.62 0.55
C LEU A 198 3.23 -16.55 1.45
N VAL A 199 4.26 -17.18 0.90
CA VAL A 199 5.31 -17.83 1.71
C VAL A 199 6.43 -16.82 1.87
N LEU A 200 6.46 -16.14 3.02
CA LEU A 200 7.67 -15.50 3.51
C LEU A 200 8.51 -16.62 4.16
N PRO A 201 9.71 -16.95 3.65
CA PRO A 201 10.63 -17.79 4.42
C PRO A 201 11.10 -16.98 5.65
N GLY A 202 11.17 -17.69 6.78
CA GLY A 202 11.64 -17.17 8.07
C GLY A 202 13.14 -16.99 8.14
#